data_AF-V2Z992-F1
#
_entry.id   AF-V2Z992-F1
#
_cell.length_a   1.000
_cell.length_b   1.000
_cell.length_c   1.000
_cell.angle_alpha   90.00
_cell.angle_beta   90.00
_cell.angle_gamma   90.00
#
_symmetry.space_group_name_H-M   'P 1'
#
loop_
_entity.id
_entity.type
_entity.pdbx_description
1 polymer ?
#
loop_
_entity_poly.entity_id
_entity_poly.type
_entity_poly.pdbx_seq_one_letter_code
_entity_poly.pdbx_strand_id
1 'polypeptide(L)'
;MENWKIYREDEIPKDVYIGDISYVEDNNPVIKLENWHNGRIINYIKLEFKNMYSVRVFEEGMALNKIFEDIMKFKPDRRKNVIYEVEDGDYAKEVRKIVGRKLIGTKIYQYVIMTENFFFEIVTASEPVITMMEEKAEKEAYFTYWENYRLNKVDLIFKHLEEPVYMSKDESRHETGVEFTEGEYHYKYLLGDGLELIDKENKNICIDDENYWSVLTIDKDGVVDKEIESYATLLEYGIFHKMMEVVPDKEESKIFNADKDKQAVCVLSFNEIKGLHIATVAWYKPDGELYRFTENDFGSYEESDDDKVMLRFWLDITEIDETDFGNWTVRTFLDGEMIKEDSIIISGNSMNKIDTKC
;
A
#
# COMPACT_ATOMS: atom_id res chain seq x y z
N MET A 1 44.30 23.75 29.32
CA MET A 1 42.88 23.49 29.54
C MET A 1 42.19 23.68 28.21
N GLU A 2 41.36 22.72 27.81
CA GLU A 2 40.61 22.79 26.56
C GLU A 2 39.67 24.01 26.53
N ASN A 3 39.43 24.55 25.35
CA ASN A 3 38.52 25.66 25.15
C ASN A 3 37.37 25.24 24.21
N TRP A 4 36.21 24.97 24.82
CA TRP A 4 35.02 24.52 24.11
C TRP A 4 34.19 25.71 23.67
N LYS A 5 33.93 25.82 22.38
CA LYS A 5 33.09 26.85 21.77
C LYS A 5 31.89 26.20 21.11
N ILE A 6 30.70 26.77 21.29
CA ILE A 6 29.54 26.39 20.49
C ILE A 6 29.86 26.75 19.04
N TYR A 7 29.96 25.74 18.18
CA TYR A 7 30.19 25.92 16.75
C TYR A 7 28.86 26.06 16.02
N ARG A 8 27.92 25.15 16.26
CA ARG A 8 26.54 25.18 15.74
C ARG A 8 25.56 24.72 16.83
N GLU A 9 24.43 25.40 16.92
CA GLU A 9 23.33 25.11 17.84
C GLU A 9 22.04 25.03 17.02
N ASP A 10 21.13 24.14 17.40
CA ASP A 10 19.80 23.96 16.78
C ASP A 10 19.79 23.50 15.29
N GLU A 11 20.94 23.25 14.65
CA GLU A 11 21.01 22.68 13.29
C GLU A 11 20.69 21.17 13.25
N ILE A 12 20.86 20.47 14.36
CA ILE A 12 20.44 19.08 14.54
C ILE A 12 19.14 19.15 15.37
N PRO A 13 17.98 18.79 14.80
CA PRO A 13 16.73 18.74 15.56
C PRO A 13 16.86 17.88 16.81
N LYS A 14 16.10 18.22 17.84
CA LYS A 14 16.06 17.43 19.06
C LYS A 14 15.26 16.16 18.83
N ASP A 15 15.91 14.99 18.88
CA ASP A 15 15.28 13.68 18.81
C ASP A 15 16.22 12.56 19.28
N VAL A 16 15.69 11.33 19.34
CA VAL A 16 16.42 10.09 19.53
C VAL A 16 16.80 9.52 18.16
N TYR A 17 18.10 9.33 17.94
CA TYR A 17 18.61 8.92 16.64
C TYR A 17 19.09 7.47 16.63
N ILE A 18 19.18 6.86 15.46
CA ILE A 18 20.04 5.71 15.18
C ILE A 18 21.30 6.28 14.51
N GLY A 19 22.46 6.01 15.09
CA GLY A 19 23.74 6.54 14.61
C GLY A 19 24.48 5.51 13.75
N ASP A 20 24.88 5.89 12.54
CA ASP A 20 25.78 5.11 11.67
C ASP A 20 27.03 5.93 11.33
N ILE A 21 28.19 5.27 11.31
CA ILE A 21 29.45 5.83 10.83
C ILE A 21 29.92 5.00 9.65
N SER A 22 29.95 5.63 8.48
CA SER A 22 30.46 5.00 7.26
C SER A 22 31.82 5.59 6.87
N TYR A 23 32.76 4.68 6.57
CA TYR A 23 34.08 4.98 6.04
C TYR A 23 34.30 4.09 4.81
N VAL A 24 34.28 4.69 3.63
CA VAL A 24 34.54 3.99 2.36
C VAL A 24 35.82 4.59 1.77
N GLU A 25 36.72 3.72 1.29
CA GLU A 25 37.95 4.14 0.62
C GLU A 25 37.61 5.11 -0.53
N ASP A 26 38.35 6.21 -0.64
CA ASP A 26 38.13 7.34 -1.57
C ASP A 26 36.88 8.21 -1.35
N ASN A 27 36.05 7.96 -0.32
CA ASN A 27 34.93 8.84 0.06
C ASN A 27 35.20 9.60 1.37
N ASN A 28 34.50 10.72 1.55
CA ASN A 28 34.50 11.45 2.82
C ASN A 28 33.79 10.61 3.89
N PRO A 29 34.35 10.50 5.11
CA PRO A 29 33.66 9.84 6.20
C PRO A 29 32.36 10.57 6.57
N VAL A 30 31.32 9.78 6.83
CA VAL A 30 29.97 10.28 7.08
C VAL A 30 29.47 9.73 8.40
N ILE A 31 28.96 10.63 9.25
CA ILE A 31 28.10 10.28 10.38
C ILE A 31 26.66 10.52 9.94
N LYS A 32 25.83 9.49 10.00
CA LYS A 32 24.40 9.57 9.76
C LYS A 32 23.65 9.46 11.08
N LEU A 33 22.67 10.35 11.27
CA LEU A 33 21.73 10.30 12.39
C LEU A 33 20.33 10.12 11.80
N GLU A 34 19.75 8.94 11.99
CA GLU A 34 18.42 8.58 11.47
C GLU A 34 17.38 8.69 12.57
N ASN A 35 16.32 9.44 12.35
CA ASN A 35 15.24 9.62 13.31
C ASN A 35 14.20 8.52 13.13
N TRP A 36 14.03 7.65 14.14
CA TRP A 36 13.10 6.53 14.08
C TRP A 36 11.84 6.79 14.92
N HIS A 37 10.67 6.78 14.26
CA HIS A 37 9.39 6.94 14.93
C HIS A 37 8.40 5.90 14.42
N ASN A 38 7.78 5.15 15.35
CA ASN A 38 6.73 4.15 15.07
C ASN A 38 7.07 3.16 13.93
N GLY A 39 8.32 2.71 13.85
CA GLY A 39 8.73 1.73 12.82
C GLY A 39 9.33 2.32 11.55
N ARG A 40 9.35 3.66 11.38
CA ARG A 40 9.83 4.31 10.15
C ARG A 40 10.89 5.38 10.44
N ILE A 41 11.80 5.59 9.49
CA ILE A 41 12.75 6.71 9.52
C ILE A 41 12.01 7.94 8.98
N ILE A 42 11.91 9.01 9.76
CA ILE A 42 11.20 10.24 9.33
C ILE A 42 12.17 11.20 8.62
N ASN A 43 13.39 11.30 9.14
CA ASN A 43 14.41 12.22 8.65
C ASN A 43 15.79 11.61 8.91
N TYR A 44 16.79 11.98 8.10
CA TYR A 44 18.17 11.70 8.43
C TYR A 44 19.07 12.91 8.24
N ILE A 45 20.05 13.00 9.14
CA ILE A 45 21.03 14.09 9.19
C ILE A 45 22.36 13.49 8.74
N LYS A 46 22.92 14.05 7.68
CA LYS A 46 24.21 13.64 7.13
C LYS A 46 25.28 14.65 7.53
N LEU A 47 26.29 14.21 8.27
CA LEU A 47 27.45 14.98 8.68
C LEU A 47 28.68 14.47 7.93
N GLU A 48 29.15 15.24 6.95
CA GLU A 48 30.30 14.86 6.11
C GLU A 48 31.56 15.61 6.52
N PHE A 49 32.66 14.86 6.65
CA PHE A 49 33.96 15.39 7.01
C PHE A 49 34.99 15.08 5.92
N LYS A 50 35.78 16.05 5.50
CA LYS A 50 36.94 15.79 4.64
C LYS A 50 38.11 15.35 5.51
N ASN A 51 38.60 14.14 5.28
CA ASN A 51 39.73 13.54 6.01
C ASN A 51 39.50 13.50 7.53
N MET A 52 38.56 12.67 7.97
CA MET A 52 38.40 12.33 9.39
C MET A 52 39.55 11.42 9.85
N TYR A 53 40.33 11.89 10.81
CA TYR A 53 41.50 11.16 11.33
C TYR A 53 41.14 10.19 12.46
N SER A 54 40.13 10.53 13.25
CA SER A 54 39.67 9.68 14.36
C SER A 54 38.26 10.08 14.75
N VAL A 55 37.46 9.09 15.15
CA VAL A 55 36.14 9.28 15.75
C VAL A 55 35.99 8.33 16.93
N ARG A 56 35.37 8.80 18.00
CA ARG A 56 34.91 7.98 19.13
C ARG A 56 33.43 8.24 19.35
N VAL A 57 32.68 7.17 19.61
CA VAL A 57 31.24 7.21 19.87
C VAL A 57 30.96 6.69 21.26
N PHE A 58 30.06 7.36 21.96
CA PHE A 58 29.64 6.98 23.29
C PHE A 58 28.10 7.00 23.35
N GLU A 59 27.49 5.89 23.75
CA GLU A 59 26.04 5.78 23.99
C GLU A 59 25.67 6.43 25.33
N GLU A 60 24.57 7.18 25.38
CA GLU A 60 24.07 7.71 26.65
C GLU A 60 23.32 6.62 27.44
N GLY A 61 24.02 6.05 28.43
CA GLY A 61 23.46 5.11 29.41
C GLY A 61 24.51 4.77 30.46
N MET A 62 24.60 5.55 31.54
CA MET A 62 25.48 5.35 32.72
C MET A 62 27.01 5.53 32.56
N ALA A 63 27.62 5.28 31.39
CA ALA A 63 29.08 5.38 31.21
C ALA A 63 29.61 6.84 31.21
N LEU A 64 28.82 7.79 30.71
CA LEU A 64 29.18 9.21 30.55
C LEU A 64 29.40 9.96 31.88
N ASN A 65 28.63 9.66 32.94
CA ASN A 65 28.72 10.38 34.21
C ASN A 65 30.09 10.24 34.90
N LYS A 66 30.87 9.18 34.61
CA LYS A 66 32.18 8.98 35.27
C LYS A 66 33.38 9.45 34.45
N ILE A 67 33.29 9.43 33.12
CA ILE A 67 34.43 9.75 32.25
C ILE A 67 34.49 11.25 31.96
N PHE A 68 33.33 11.90 31.82
CA PHE A 68 33.25 13.28 31.35
C PHE A 68 33.05 14.32 32.46
N GLU A 69 32.67 13.94 33.68
CA GLU A 69 32.56 14.90 34.82
C GLU A 69 33.89 15.60 35.13
N ASP A 70 35.02 14.93 34.91
CA ASP A 70 36.37 15.48 35.14
C ASP A 70 36.93 16.27 33.93
N ILE A 71 36.36 16.07 32.73
CA ILE A 71 36.91 16.59 31.46
C ILE A 71 36.11 17.79 30.94
N MET A 72 34.80 17.84 31.19
CA MET A 72 33.93 18.88 30.64
C MET A 72 33.87 20.14 31.50
N LYS A 73 34.21 21.28 30.89
CA LYS A 73 34.15 22.61 31.54
C LYS A 73 32.72 23.10 31.83
N PHE A 74 31.72 22.56 31.14
CA PHE A 74 30.31 22.90 31.30
C PHE A 74 29.47 21.63 31.40
N LYS A 75 28.45 21.63 32.27
CA LYS A 75 27.40 20.61 32.20
C LYS A 75 26.65 20.86 30.88
N PRO A 76 26.68 19.93 29.92
CA PRO A 76 25.98 20.12 28.66
C PRO A 76 24.49 20.33 28.94
N ASP A 77 23.88 21.32 28.28
CA ASP A 77 22.45 21.51 28.35
C ASP A 77 21.79 20.40 27.53
N ARG A 78 21.43 19.30 28.21
CA ARG A 78 20.79 18.12 27.61
C ARG A 78 19.43 18.41 26.96
N ARG A 79 18.96 19.66 27.00
CA ARG A 79 17.74 20.07 26.30
C ARG A 79 17.99 20.38 24.83
N LYS A 80 19.25 20.47 24.38
CA LYS A 80 19.61 20.87 23.01
C LYS A 80 20.67 19.97 22.42
N ASN A 81 20.56 19.74 21.11
CA ASN A 81 21.60 19.11 20.32
C ASN A 81 22.57 20.19 19.84
N VAL A 82 23.86 20.02 20.12
CA VAL A 82 24.88 21.06 19.93
C VAL A 82 26.15 20.45 19.35
N ILE A 83 26.77 21.17 18.41
CA ILE A 83 28.10 20.88 17.91
C ILE A 83 29.07 21.88 18.52
N TYR A 84 30.05 21.38 19.26
CA TYR A 84 31.14 22.17 19.82
C TYR A 84 32.41 22.03 18.98
N GLU A 85 33.14 23.12 18.81
CA GLU A 85 34.55 23.09 18.42
C GLU A 85 35.41 23.17 19.69
N VAL A 86 36.36 22.24 19.83
CA VAL A 86 37.26 22.15 20.98
C VAL A 86 38.65 22.62 20.57
N GLU A 87 38.99 23.84 20.96
CA GLU A 87 40.33 24.38 20.78
C GLU A 87 41.28 23.84 21.85
N ASP A 88 42.53 23.55 21.45
CA ASP A 88 43.56 22.93 22.30
C ASP A 88 43.08 21.66 23.02
N GLY A 89 42.20 20.89 22.37
CA GLY A 89 41.67 19.64 22.90
C GLY A 89 42.72 18.54 23.05
N ASP A 90 42.60 17.76 24.11
CA ASP A 90 43.53 16.70 24.48
C ASP A 90 43.41 15.52 23.53
N TYR A 91 42.20 15.19 23.07
CA TYR A 91 42.01 14.15 22.06
C TYR A 91 42.68 14.49 20.73
N ALA A 92 42.57 15.72 20.23
CA ALA A 92 43.31 16.17 19.04
C ALA A 92 44.84 16.07 19.24
N LYS A 93 45.35 16.38 20.44
CA LYS A 93 46.79 16.20 20.75
C LYS A 93 47.20 14.74 20.76
N GLU A 94 46.37 13.84 21.29
CA GLU A 94 46.60 12.39 21.25
C GLU A 94 46.65 11.89 19.80
N VAL A 95 45.66 12.26 18.99
CA VAL A 95 45.61 11.89 17.57
C VAL A 95 46.84 12.42 16.84
N ARG A 96 47.28 13.67 17.10
CA ARG A 96 48.54 14.20 16.53
C ARG A 96 49.76 13.37 16.91
N LYS A 97 49.86 12.90 18.16
CA LYS A 97 50.98 12.05 18.61
C LYS A 97 50.97 10.70 17.89
N ILE A 98 49.80 10.11 17.69
CA ILE A 98 49.63 8.79 17.06
C ILE A 98 49.89 8.87 15.55
N VAL A 99 49.27 9.82 14.85
CA VAL A 99 49.38 9.99 13.40
C VAL A 99 50.76 10.56 13.00
N GLY A 100 51.42 11.28 13.92
CA GLY A 100 52.81 11.69 13.80
C GLY A 100 53.07 12.69 12.69
N ARG A 101 54.10 12.42 11.85
CA ARG A 101 54.63 13.40 10.88
C ARG A 101 53.62 13.86 9.83
N LYS A 102 52.57 13.09 9.55
CA LYS A 102 51.55 13.42 8.54
C LYS A 102 50.70 14.65 8.89
N LEU A 103 50.61 15.03 10.17
CA LEU A 103 49.81 16.19 10.63
C LEU A 103 50.66 17.42 10.99
N ILE A 104 51.97 17.38 10.77
CA ILE A 104 52.86 18.52 11.04
C ILE A 104 52.50 19.67 10.10
N GLY A 105 52.22 20.85 10.65
CA GLY A 105 51.82 22.02 9.88
C GLY A 105 50.38 21.99 9.33
N THR A 106 49.64 20.90 9.57
CA THR A 106 48.23 20.78 9.14
C THR A 106 47.31 21.28 10.25
N LYS A 107 46.37 22.17 9.87
CA LYS A 107 45.26 22.56 10.75
C LYS A 107 44.35 21.33 10.93
N ILE A 108 44.04 21.01 12.17
CA ILE A 108 43.05 19.97 12.50
C ILE A 108 42.02 20.59 13.42
N TYR A 109 40.80 20.11 13.29
CA TYR A 109 39.67 20.50 14.12
C TYR A 109 39.32 19.34 15.03
N GLN A 110 38.86 19.66 16.24
CA GLN A 110 38.19 18.72 17.14
C GLN A 110 36.75 19.17 17.28
N TYR A 111 35.82 18.33 16.85
CA TYR A 111 34.40 18.57 17.00
C TYR A 111 33.80 17.58 17.98
N VAL A 112 32.83 18.06 18.74
CA VAL A 112 32.02 17.25 19.63
C VAL A 112 30.56 17.46 19.28
N ILE A 113 29.90 16.41 18.84
CA ILE A 113 28.47 16.40 18.52
C ILE A 113 27.73 15.76 19.67
N MET A 114 26.84 16.54 20.29
CA MET A 114 25.98 16.08 21.37
C MET A 114 24.56 15.92 20.85
N THR A 115 24.04 14.70 20.93
CA THR A 115 22.63 14.35 20.68
C THR A 115 22.00 13.81 21.97
N GLU A 116 20.70 13.50 21.96
CA GLU A 116 20.03 12.93 23.13
C GLU A 116 20.59 11.56 23.54
N ASN A 117 21.00 10.72 22.60
CA ASN A 117 21.36 9.32 22.88
C ASN A 117 22.76 8.91 22.40
N PHE A 118 23.43 9.75 21.60
CA PHE A 118 24.82 9.55 21.19
C PHE A 118 25.68 10.80 21.38
N PHE A 119 26.95 10.55 21.68
CA PHE A 119 28.01 11.54 21.69
C PHE A 119 29.09 11.12 20.70
N PHE A 120 29.45 12.03 19.78
CA PHE A 120 30.53 11.82 18.83
C PHE A 120 31.64 12.82 19.08
N GLU A 121 32.86 12.33 19.27
CA GLU A 121 34.06 13.17 19.31
C GLU A 121 34.95 12.85 18.12
N ILE A 122 35.28 13.89 17.35
CA ILE A 122 35.79 13.76 15.98
C ILE A 122 37.02 14.64 15.81
N VAL A 123 38.08 14.09 15.23
CA VAL A 123 39.27 14.84 14.80
C VAL A 123 39.38 14.78 13.29
N THR A 124 39.43 15.94 12.64
CA THR A 124 39.25 16.07 11.18
C THR A 124 40.07 17.21 10.58
N ALA A 125 40.26 17.22 9.26
CA ALA A 125 40.91 18.29 8.52
C ALA A 125 39.95 19.40 8.06
N SER A 126 38.64 19.20 8.16
CA SER A 126 37.63 20.17 7.70
C SER A 126 36.52 20.39 8.71
N GLU A 127 35.84 21.52 8.54
CA GLU A 127 34.53 21.75 9.13
C GLU A 127 33.51 20.70 8.61
N PRO A 128 32.49 20.34 9.41
CA PRO A 128 31.41 19.46 8.97
C PRO A 128 30.55 20.13 7.91
N VAL A 129 30.17 19.38 6.87
CA VAL A 129 29.05 19.73 6.00
C VAL A 129 27.82 19.00 6.52
N ILE A 130 26.80 19.77 6.92
CA ILE A 130 25.56 19.24 7.49
C ILE A 130 24.49 19.32 6.42
N THR A 131 23.88 18.19 6.09
CA THR A 131 22.76 18.11 5.15
C THR A 131 21.58 17.45 5.84
N MET A 132 20.46 18.17 5.89
CA MET A 132 19.16 17.59 6.21
C MET A 132 18.62 16.97 4.93
N MET A 133 18.31 15.69 4.99
CA MET A 133 17.65 14.99 3.90
C MET A 133 16.34 14.44 4.45
N GLU A 134 15.25 14.92 3.87
CA GLU A 134 13.98 14.22 3.94
C GLU A 134 14.15 12.98 3.06
N GLU A 135 13.92 11.80 3.62
CA GLU A 135 13.67 10.65 2.75
C GLU A 135 12.44 11.02 1.91
N LYS A 136 12.45 10.73 0.60
CA LYS A 136 11.19 10.78 -0.16
C LYS A 136 10.23 9.94 0.66
N ALA A 137 9.17 10.54 1.19
CA ALA A 137 8.21 9.85 2.02
C ALA A 137 7.42 8.90 1.12
N GLU A 138 8.06 7.82 0.68
CA GLU A 138 7.42 6.70 0.05
C GLU A 138 6.47 6.11 1.09
N LYS A 139 5.20 6.10 0.74
CA LYS A 139 4.11 5.76 1.65
C LYS A 139 3.62 4.39 1.30
N GLU A 140 3.79 3.48 2.25
CA GLU A 140 3.26 2.14 2.09
C GLU A 140 1.75 2.15 2.37
N ALA A 141 0.95 1.74 1.39
CA ALA A 141 -0.44 1.35 1.59
C ALA A 141 -0.55 -0.18 1.54
N TYR A 142 -1.37 -0.72 2.43
CA TYR A 142 -1.61 -2.16 2.54
C TYR A 142 -2.94 -2.50 1.90
N PHE A 143 -2.93 -3.53 1.07
CA PHE A 143 -4.12 -4.04 0.40
C PHE A 143 -4.41 -5.45 0.89
N THR A 144 -5.68 -5.79 1.01
CA THR A 144 -6.10 -7.10 1.50
C THR A 144 -7.35 -7.54 0.77
N TYR A 145 -7.36 -8.78 0.29
CA TYR A 145 -8.52 -9.41 -0.30
C TYR A 145 -8.87 -10.69 0.46
N TRP A 146 -10.14 -10.83 0.85
CA TRP A 146 -10.68 -12.03 1.47
C TRP A 146 -11.48 -12.83 0.45
N GLU A 147 -11.10 -14.08 0.24
CA GLU A 147 -11.74 -14.97 -0.75
C GLU A 147 -13.22 -15.19 -0.43
N ASN A 148 -14.08 -14.83 -1.39
CA ASN A 148 -15.50 -15.18 -1.40
C ASN A 148 -15.77 -16.61 -1.89
N TYR A 149 -14.83 -17.15 -2.66
CA TYR A 149 -14.82 -18.52 -3.17
C TYR A 149 -13.37 -18.94 -3.40
N ARG A 150 -13.14 -20.24 -3.56
CA ARG A 150 -11.78 -20.79 -3.65
C ARG A 150 -11.04 -20.23 -4.86
N LEU A 151 -9.98 -19.48 -4.61
CA LEU A 151 -9.10 -18.92 -5.63
C LEU A 151 -7.68 -19.44 -5.44
N ASN A 152 -6.93 -19.52 -6.55
CA ASN A 152 -5.52 -19.91 -6.50
C ASN A 152 -4.59 -18.68 -6.42
N LYS A 153 -5.07 -17.52 -6.83
CA LYS A 153 -4.30 -16.29 -6.98
C LYS A 153 -5.22 -15.08 -6.94
N VAL A 154 -4.75 -13.98 -6.37
CA VAL A 154 -5.29 -12.63 -6.51
C VAL A 154 -4.11 -11.69 -6.64
N ASP A 155 -4.16 -10.76 -7.60
CA ASP A 155 -3.19 -9.69 -7.78
C ASP A 155 -3.90 -8.33 -7.72
N LEU A 156 -3.12 -7.26 -7.61
CA LEU A 156 -3.61 -5.90 -7.81
C LEU A 156 -3.25 -5.42 -9.21
N ILE A 157 -4.19 -4.79 -9.89
CA ILE A 157 -3.92 -4.02 -11.10
C ILE A 157 -4.08 -2.54 -10.80
N PHE A 158 -3.14 -1.74 -11.28
CA PHE A 158 -3.20 -0.29 -11.19
C PHE A 158 -3.28 0.28 -12.60
N LYS A 159 -4.16 1.27 -12.79
CA LYS A 159 -4.34 1.93 -14.09
C LYS A 159 -3.05 2.51 -14.68
N HIS A 160 -2.10 2.89 -13.83
CA HIS A 160 -0.83 3.52 -14.23
C HIS A 160 0.34 2.54 -14.38
N LEU A 161 0.12 1.25 -14.08
CA LEU A 161 1.15 0.20 -14.20
C LEU A 161 0.77 -0.74 -15.35
N GLU A 162 1.78 -1.22 -16.08
CA GLU A 162 1.58 -2.21 -17.14
C GLU A 162 1.39 -3.63 -16.57
N GLU A 163 2.07 -3.93 -15.47
CA GLU A 163 2.09 -5.27 -14.86
C GLU A 163 1.32 -5.29 -13.53
N PRO A 164 0.56 -6.36 -13.23
CA PRO A 164 -0.06 -6.54 -11.93
C PRO A 164 0.97 -6.66 -10.79
N VAL A 165 0.57 -6.22 -9.60
CA VAL A 165 1.33 -6.42 -8.36
C VAL A 165 0.86 -7.71 -7.70
N TYR A 166 1.80 -8.61 -7.47
CA TYR A 166 1.54 -9.89 -6.82
C TYR A 166 1.06 -9.71 -5.38
N MET A 167 0.02 -10.45 -4.98
CA MET A 167 -0.38 -10.58 -3.58
C MET A 167 0.01 -11.94 -3.00
N SER A 168 0.56 -11.93 -1.79
CA SER A 168 0.89 -13.14 -1.06
C SER A 168 -0.37 -13.74 -0.43
N LYS A 169 -0.55 -15.06 -0.53
CA LYS A 169 -1.70 -15.79 0.01
C LYS A 169 -1.37 -16.42 1.36
N ASP A 170 -2.21 -16.16 2.36
CA ASP A 170 -2.27 -16.85 3.65
C ASP A 170 -3.70 -17.34 3.90
N GLU A 171 -3.90 -18.67 3.91
CA GLU A 171 -5.21 -19.33 3.98
C GLU A 171 -6.23 -18.82 2.94
N SER A 172 -7.17 -17.96 3.33
CA SER A 172 -8.19 -17.32 2.48
C SER A 172 -7.97 -15.82 2.30
N ARG A 173 -6.85 -15.29 2.78
CA ARG A 173 -6.46 -13.88 2.71
C ARG A 173 -5.32 -13.69 1.71
N HIS A 174 -5.44 -12.67 0.86
CA HIS A 174 -4.36 -12.20 0.00
C HIS A 174 -3.95 -10.82 0.45
N GLU A 175 -2.64 -10.55 0.54
CA GLU A 175 -2.14 -9.26 1.00
C GLU A 175 -0.84 -8.84 0.31
N THR A 176 -0.67 -7.53 0.19
CA THR A 176 0.59 -6.90 -0.21
C THR A 176 0.68 -5.46 0.31
N GLY A 177 1.90 -4.99 0.55
CA GLY A 177 2.23 -3.58 0.71
C GLY A 177 2.71 -3.00 -0.62
N VAL A 178 2.34 -1.76 -0.92
CA VAL A 178 2.82 -1.03 -2.11
C VAL A 178 3.25 0.37 -1.67
N GLU A 179 4.43 0.78 -2.11
CA GLU A 179 4.99 2.10 -1.86
C GLU A 179 4.50 3.11 -2.91
N PHE A 180 3.98 4.24 -2.45
CA PHE A 180 3.46 5.31 -3.28
C PHE A 180 4.11 6.66 -2.99
N THR A 181 4.19 7.50 -4.01
CA THR A 181 4.35 8.95 -3.82
C THR A 181 2.98 9.61 -3.61
N GLU A 182 2.95 10.88 -3.19
CA GLU A 182 1.71 11.67 -3.15
C GLU A 182 1.00 11.65 -4.51
N GLY A 183 -0.32 11.48 -4.50
CA GLY A 183 -1.11 11.38 -5.72
C GLY A 183 -2.40 10.59 -5.56
N GLU A 184 -3.08 10.41 -6.68
CA GLU A 184 -4.29 9.59 -6.77
C GLU A 184 -4.03 8.38 -7.66
N TYR A 185 -4.40 7.20 -7.15
CA TYR A 185 -4.15 5.91 -7.78
C TYR A 185 -5.46 5.17 -7.96
N HIS A 186 -5.62 4.58 -9.14
CA HIS A 186 -6.79 3.81 -9.54
C HIS A 186 -6.40 2.34 -9.61
N TYR A 187 -7.13 1.48 -8.90
CA TYR A 187 -6.79 0.06 -8.78
C TYR A 187 -8.02 -0.85 -8.75
N LYS A 188 -7.79 -2.14 -9.02
CA LYS A 188 -8.74 -3.27 -8.86
C LYS A 188 -7.99 -4.50 -8.37
N TYR A 189 -8.72 -5.50 -7.89
CA TYR A 189 -8.23 -6.86 -7.74
C TYR A 189 -8.42 -7.64 -9.05
N LEU A 190 -7.37 -8.33 -9.48
CA LEU A 190 -7.40 -9.30 -10.58
C LEU A 190 -7.35 -10.71 -9.99
N LEU A 191 -8.45 -11.44 -10.12
CA LEU A 191 -8.56 -12.81 -9.62
C LEU A 191 -7.87 -13.80 -10.57
N GLY A 192 -7.46 -14.95 -10.04
CA GLY A 192 -6.69 -15.95 -10.79
C GLY A 192 -7.43 -16.62 -11.95
N ASP A 193 -8.74 -16.43 -12.04
CA ASP A 193 -9.60 -16.85 -13.17
C ASP A 193 -9.83 -15.74 -14.20
N GLY A 194 -9.24 -14.56 -14.01
CA GLY A 194 -9.32 -13.41 -14.91
C GLY A 194 -10.44 -12.43 -14.59
N LEU A 195 -11.23 -12.66 -13.53
CA LEU A 195 -12.25 -11.69 -13.11
C LEU A 195 -11.58 -10.48 -12.44
N GLU A 196 -11.97 -9.28 -12.85
CA GLU A 196 -11.56 -8.03 -12.22
C GLU A 196 -12.68 -7.52 -11.30
N LEU A 197 -12.33 -7.07 -10.10
CA LEU A 197 -13.29 -6.49 -9.14
C LEU A 197 -12.71 -5.26 -8.46
N ILE A 198 -13.55 -4.27 -8.22
CA ILE A 198 -13.21 -3.15 -7.33
C ILE A 198 -13.06 -3.64 -5.88
N ASP A 199 -12.37 -2.86 -5.06
CA ASP A 199 -12.17 -3.14 -3.64
C ASP A 199 -13.46 -2.89 -2.85
N LYS A 200 -14.00 -3.96 -2.27
CA LYS A 200 -15.22 -3.97 -1.47
C LYS A 200 -15.16 -3.13 -0.19
N GLU A 201 -13.96 -2.87 0.32
CA GLU A 201 -13.78 -2.02 1.50
C GLU A 201 -13.64 -0.54 1.10
N ASN A 202 -13.43 -0.23 -0.19
CA ASN A 202 -13.21 1.13 -0.69
C ASN A 202 -14.43 1.66 -1.47
N LYS A 203 -15.17 2.57 -0.82
CA LYS A 203 -16.37 3.22 -1.37
C LYS A 203 -16.06 4.37 -2.34
N ASN A 204 -14.80 4.75 -2.51
CA ASN A 204 -14.39 5.81 -3.43
C ASN A 204 -14.16 5.21 -4.83
N ILE A 205 -15.18 5.30 -5.68
CA ILE A 205 -15.21 4.69 -7.01
C ILE A 205 -15.10 5.77 -8.08
N CYS A 206 -14.29 5.52 -9.10
CA CYS A 206 -14.15 6.37 -10.29
C CYS A 206 -14.60 5.61 -11.54
N ILE A 207 -15.28 6.32 -12.45
CA ILE A 207 -15.69 5.82 -13.76
C ILE A 207 -14.84 6.49 -14.83
N ASP A 208 -14.17 5.69 -15.66
CA ASP A 208 -13.30 6.14 -16.74
C ASP A 208 -13.45 5.25 -17.97
N ASP A 209 -13.91 5.80 -19.09
CA ASP A 209 -14.11 5.08 -20.36
C ASP A 209 -14.75 3.69 -20.18
N GLU A 210 -15.91 3.64 -19.51
CA GLU A 210 -16.69 2.43 -19.20
C GLU A 210 -16.00 1.42 -18.26
N ASN A 211 -14.86 1.79 -17.65
CA ASN A 211 -14.21 1.02 -16.60
C ASN A 211 -14.45 1.65 -15.22
N TYR A 212 -14.51 0.78 -14.21
CA TYR A 212 -14.76 1.15 -12.83
C TYR A 212 -13.51 0.92 -11.98
N TRP A 213 -13.11 1.89 -11.16
CA TRP A 213 -11.86 1.77 -10.39
C TRP A 213 -12.08 2.15 -8.93
N SER A 214 -11.48 1.41 -8.01
CA SER A 214 -11.28 1.91 -6.65
C SER A 214 -10.20 2.98 -6.66
N VAL A 215 -10.42 4.03 -5.87
CA VAL A 215 -9.54 5.20 -5.83
C VAL A 215 -8.86 5.30 -4.48
N LEU A 216 -7.53 5.27 -4.51
CA LEU A 216 -6.64 5.51 -3.39
C LEU A 216 -6.02 6.90 -3.53
N THR A 217 -6.17 7.75 -2.51
CA THR A 217 -5.49 9.06 -2.46
C THR A 217 -4.40 9.00 -1.41
N ILE A 218 -3.19 9.41 -1.80
CA ILE A 218 -2.01 9.52 -0.93
C ILE A 218 -1.63 11.00 -0.82
N ASP A 219 -1.56 11.53 0.40
CA ASP A 219 -1.11 12.91 0.67
C ASP A 219 0.18 12.94 1.50
N LYS A 220 0.56 14.12 2.00
CA LYS A 220 1.73 14.34 2.86
C LYS A 220 1.70 13.65 4.22
N ASP A 221 0.54 13.17 4.67
CA ASP A 221 0.36 12.47 5.95
C ASP A 221 0.12 10.95 5.77
N GLY A 222 -0.42 10.48 4.64
CA GLY A 222 -0.58 9.04 4.39
C GLY A 222 -1.60 8.69 3.32
N VAL A 223 -2.19 7.50 3.47
CA VAL A 223 -3.47 7.17 2.86
C VAL A 223 -4.51 8.15 3.41
N VAL A 224 -5.29 8.76 2.51
CA VAL A 224 -6.38 9.66 2.87
C VAL A 224 -7.67 8.87 2.95
N ASP A 225 -8.17 8.69 4.17
CA ASP A 225 -9.48 8.09 4.41
C ASP A 225 -10.59 9.09 4.06
N LYS A 226 -11.42 8.74 3.08
CA LYS A 226 -12.61 9.51 2.71
C LYS A 226 -13.84 8.84 3.32
N GLU A 227 -14.54 9.55 4.21
CA GLU A 227 -15.84 9.10 4.69
C GLU A 227 -16.88 9.27 3.58
N ILE A 228 -17.18 8.17 2.88
CA ILE A 228 -18.23 8.10 1.86
C ILE A 228 -19.34 7.21 2.39
N GLU A 229 -20.51 7.80 2.59
CA GLU A 229 -21.70 7.03 2.93
C GLU A 229 -22.27 6.39 1.66
N SER A 230 -22.19 5.07 1.58
CA SER A 230 -22.73 4.31 0.46
C SER A 230 -23.24 2.94 0.92
N TYR A 231 -24.42 2.57 0.44
CA TYR A 231 -25.11 1.30 0.69
C TYR A 231 -26.21 1.08 -0.36
N ALA A 232 -26.47 -0.20 -0.67
CA ALA A 232 -27.59 -0.64 -1.48
C ALA A 232 -28.05 -2.02 -0.99
N THR A 233 -29.36 -2.25 -0.96
CA THR A 233 -29.94 -3.52 -0.50
C THR A 233 -30.40 -4.34 -1.71
N LEU A 234 -29.93 -5.59 -1.83
CA LEU A 234 -30.45 -6.51 -2.84
C LEU A 234 -31.87 -6.95 -2.45
N LEU A 235 -32.85 -6.59 -3.29
CA LEU A 235 -34.26 -6.89 -3.09
C LEU A 235 -34.69 -8.17 -3.82
N GLU A 236 -34.32 -8.30 -5.10
CA GLU A 236 -34.71 -9.43 -5.95
C GLU A 236 -33.57 -9.92 -6.82
N TYR A 237 -33.58 -11.23 -7.08
CA TYR A 237 -32.61 -11.93 -7.90
C TYR A 237 -33.31 -13.01 -8.73
N GLY A 238 -32.93 -13.17 -10.00
CA GLY A 238 -33.34 -14.33 -10.78
C GLY A 238 -32.64 -14.42 -12.15
N ILE A 239 -32.71 -15.60 -12.77
CA ILE A 239 -32.19 -15.83 -14.13
C ILE A 239 -33.32 -16.40 -15.00
N PHE A 240 -33.56 -15.78 -16.16
CA PHE A 240 -34.73 -16.04 -17.01
C PHE A 240 -34.36 -16.22 -18.49
N HIS A 241 -35.20 -16.91 -19.26
CA HIS A 241 -35.03 -17.14 -20.72
C HIS A 241 -35.20 -15.90 -21.59
N LYS A 242 -35.69 -14.81 -21.00
CA LYS A 242 -35.99 -13.57 -21.73
C LYS A 242 -35.91 -12.36 -20.80
N MET A 243 -35.90 -11.20 -21.43
CA MET A 243 -35.97 -9.94 -20.71
C MET A 243 -37.32 -9.83 -19.97
N MET A 244 -37.25 -9.56 -18.67
CA MET A 244 -38.42 -9.42 -17.80
C MET A 244 -38.52 -7.96 -17.31
N GLU A 245 -39.75 -7.43 -17.29
CA GLU A 245 -40.06 -6.14 -16.68
C GLU A 245 -40.19 -6.23 -15.16
N VAL A 246 -40.55 -7.42 -14.65
CA VAL A 246 -40.74 -7.72 -13.23
C VAL A 246 -40.20 -9.12 -12.94
N VAL A 247 -39.59 -9.32 -11.78
CA VAL A 247 -39.21 -10.66 -11.32
C VAL A 247 -40.50 -11.41 -10.93
N PRO A 248 -40.81 -12.56 -11.55
CA PRO A 248 -42.03 -13.30 -11.25
C PRO A 248 -41.96 -13.96 -9.86
N ASP A 249 -43.11 -14.05 -9.17
CA ASP A 249 -43.23 -14.72 -7.87
C ASP A 249 -42.90 -16.22 -7.90
N LYS A 250 -42.95 -16.83 -9.09
CA LYS A 250 -42.66 -18.26 -9.28
C LYS A 250 -41.28 -18.43 -9.89
N GLU A 251 -40.53 -19.34 -9.29
CA GLU A 251 -39.22 -19.75 -9.80
C GLU A 251 -39.37 -20.34 -11.21
N GLU A 252 -38.66 -19.75 -12.18
CA GLU A 252 -38.59 -20.26 -13.54
C GLU A 252 -37.54 -21.37 -13.65
N SER A 253 -37.69 -22.22 -14.66
CA SER A 253 -36.69 -23.24 -14.95
C SER A 253 -35.38 -22.58 -15.37
N LYS A 254 -34.26 -22.98 -14.78
CA LYS A 254 -32.92 -22.52 -15.17
C LYS A 254 -32.26 -23.44 -16.21
N ILE A 255 -33.07 -24.10 -17.03
CA ILE A 255 -32.64 -24.99 -18.11
C ILE A 255 -32.90 -24.28 -19.43
N PHE A 256 -31.84 -23.98 -20.15
CA PHE A 256 -31.85 -23.25 -21.40
C PHE A 256 -31.50 -24.20 -22.54
N ASN A 257 -32.27 -24.11 -23.61
CA ASN A 257 -32.09 -24.90 -24.82
C ASN A 257 -31.49 -24.02 -25.92
N ALA A 258 -30.26 -24.30 -26.33
CA ALA A 258 -29.53 -23.46 -27.29
C ALA A 258 -30.21 -23.36 -28.68
N ASP A 259 -31.09 -24.30 -29.03
CA ASP A 259 -31.87 -24.24 -30.28
C ASP A 259 -33.13 -23.37 -30.18
N LYS A 260 -33.57 -23.01 -28.97
CA LYS A 260 -34.84 -22.31 -28.71
C LYS A 260 -34.63 -20.96 -28.02
N ASP A 261 -33.75 -20.93 -27.04
CA ASP A 261 -33.48 -19.80 -26.18
C ASP A 261 -32.32 -19.00 -26.75
N LYS A 262 -32.53 -17.70 -26.89
CA LYS A 262 -31.50 -16.80 -27.42
C LYS A 262 -30.54 -16.33 -26.33
N GLN A 263 -31.01 -16.23 -25.10
CA GLN A 263 -30.25 -15.61 -24.02
C GLN A 263 -30.69 -16.15 -22.65
N ALA A 264 -29.76 -16.12 -21.70
CA ALA A 264 -30.06 -16.16 -20.27
C ALA A 264 -29.91 -14.75 -19.71
N VAL A 265 -30.89 -14.27 -18.97
CA VAL A 265 -30.92 -12.91 -18.42
C VAL A 265 -30.91 -12.99 -16.90
N CYS A 266 -29.79 -12.60 -16.29
CA CYS A 266 -29.67 -12.38 -14.85
C CYS A 266 -30.23 -10.99 -14.50
N VAL A 267 -31.18 -10.95 -13.57
CA VAL A 267 -31.83 -9.73 -13.09
C VAL A 267 -31.46 -9.52 -11.63
N LEU A 268 -30.98 -8.33 -11.32
CA LEU A 268 -30.71 -7.86 -9.96
C LEU A 268 -31.61 -6.64 -9.72
N SER A 269 -32.33 -6.61 -8.60
CA SER A 269 -33.05 -5.41 -8.17
C SER A 269 -32.54 -4.93 -6.84
N PHE A 270 -32.30 -3.62 -6.73
CA PHE A 270 -31.81 -2.96 -5.53
C PHE A 270 -32.79 -1.88 -5.06
N ASN A 271 -32.80 -1.62 -3.77
CA ASN A 271 -33.49 -0.50 -3.12
C ASN A 271 -32.62 0.06 -1.99
N GLU A 272 -33.11 1.09 -1.29
CA GLU A 272 -32.37 1.78 -0.22
C GLU A 272 -30.97 2.19 -0.72
N ILE A 273 -30.93 2.90 -1.85
CA ILE A 273 -29.69 3.16 -2.59
C ILE A 273 -29.13 4.50 -2.17
N LYS A 274 -27.86 4.53 -1.77
CA LYS A 274 -27.11 5.75 -1.51
C LYS A 274 -25.68 5.62 -1.97
N GLY A 275 -25.19 6.61 -2.71
CA GLY A 275 -23.86 6.59 -3.32
C GLY A 275 -23.85 5.86 -4.67
N LEU A 276 -22.64 5.72 -5.23
CA LEU A 276 -22.37 4.99 -6.47
C LEU A 276 -22.05 3.53 -6.15
N HIS A 277 -22.62 2.62 -6.93
CA HIS A 277 -22.45 1.18 -6.79
C HIS A 277 -22.16 0.51 -8.12
N ILE A 278 -21.37 -0.56 -8.10
CA ILE A 278 -21.06 -1.39 -9.26
C ILE A 278 -21.58 -2.79 -9.04
N ALA A 279 -22.43 -3.27 -9.95
CA ALA A 279 -22.87 -4.66 -9.97
C ALA A 279 -22.16 -5.44 -11.08
N THR A 280 -21.53 -6.54 -10.72
CA THR A 280 -20.79 -7.41 -11.65
C THR A 280 -21.46 -8.77 -11.74
N VAL A 281 -21.69 -9.28 -12.95
CA VAL A 281 -22.15 -10.66 -13.19
C VAL A 281 -21.12 -11.40 -14.02
N ALA A 282 -20.60 -12.50 -13.46
CA ALA A 282 -19.62 -13.37 -14.09
C ALA A 282 -20.23 -14.75 -14.41
N TRP A 283 -20.01 -15.21 -15.64
CA TRP A 283 -20.51 -16.48 -16.17
C TRP A 283 -19.34 -17.43 -16.39
N TYR A 284 -19.42 -18.62 -15.79
CA TYR A 284 -18.37 -19.64 -15.87
C TYR A 284 -18.89 -20.87 -16.59
N LYS A 285 -18.06 -21.40 -17.47
CA LYS A 285 -18.29 -22.63 -18.21
C LYS A 285 -18.37 -23.84 -17.27
N PRO A 286 -18.84 -25.01 -17.76
CA PRO A 286 -18.90 -26.23 -16.95
C PRO A 286 -17.56 -26.75 -16.44
N ASP A 287 -16.45 -26.40 -17.09
CA ASP A 287 -15.09 -26.74 -16.64
C ASP A 287 -14.54 -25.77 -15.57
N GLY A 288 -15.28 -24.70 -15.26
CA GLY A 288 -14.92 -23.67 -14.30
C GLY A 288 -14.16 -22.48 -14.88
N GLU A 289 -13.89 -22.45 -16.20
CA GLU A 289 -13.29 -21.30 -16.86
C GLU A 289 -14.27 -20.11 -16.89
N LEU A 290 -13.78 -18.90 -16.59
CA LEU A 290 -14.54 -17.67 -16.77
C LEU A 290 -14.81 -17.44 -18.26
N TYR A 291 -16.08 -17.49 -18.68
CA TYR A 291 -16.46 -17.21 -20.06
C TYR A 291 -16.50 -15.71 -20.34
N ARG A 292 -17.18 -14.96 -19.47
CA ARG A 292 -17.26 -13.50 -19.52
C ARG A 292 -17.75 -12.95 -18.19
N PHE A 293 -17.50 -11.68 -17.95
CA PHE A 293 -18.22 -10.89 -16.95
C PHE A 293 -18.75 -9.60 -17.57
N THR A 294 -19.69 -8.96 -16.90
CA THR A 294 -20.26 -7.68 -17.32
C THR A 294 -20.58 -6.87 -16.08
N GLU A 295 -20.36 -5.58 -16.16
CA GLU A 295 -20.51 -4.62 -15.06
C GLU A 295 -21.50 -3.54 -15.46
N ASN A 296 -22.31 -3.08 -14.49
CA ASN A 296 -23.17 -1.92 -14.64
C ASN A 296 -23.09 -1.09 -13.35
N ASP A 297 -23.01 0.23 -13.50
CA ASP A 297 -23.15 1.16 -12.39
C ASP A 297 -24.60 1.57 -12.14
N PHE A 298 -24.87 1.94 -10.89
CA PHE A 298 -26.12 2.56 -10.45
C PHE A 298 -25.88 3.37 -9.17
N GLY A 299 -26.77 4.31 -8.85
CA GLY A 299 -26.60 5.08 -7.62
C GLY A 299 -27.58 6.22 -7.44
N SER A 300 -27.55 6.80 -6.23
CA SER A 300 -28.27 8.03 -5.88
C SER A 300 -27.36 8.94 -5.06
N TYR A 301 -27.27 10.22 -5.43
CA TYR A 301 -26.31 11.18 -4.83
C TYR A 301 -26.92 12.24 -3.91
N GLU A 302 -28.24 12.38 -3.87
CA GLU A 302 -28.89 13.47 -3.11
C GLU A 302 -29.57 12.98 -1.81
N GLU A 303 -30.46 11.98 -1.91
CA GLU A 303 -31.14 11.35 -0.78
C GLU A 303 -31.19 9.82 -1.00
N SER A 304 -31.37 9.03 0.07
CA SER A 304 -31.54 7.59 -0.06
C SER A 304 -32.75 7.30 -0.95
N ASP A 305 -32.52 6.63 -2.07
CA ASP A 305 -33.58 6.30 -3.01
C ASP A 305 -34.21 4.96 -2.62
N ASP A 306 -35.49 5.02 -2.24
CA ASP A 306 -36.29 3.83 -1.97
C ASP A 306 -36.87 3.24 -3.27
N ASP A 307 -36.75 3.94 -4.40
CA ASP A 307 -37.17 3.43 -5.69
C ASP A 307 -36.30 2.25 -6.10
N LYS A 308 -36.99 1.26 -6.66
CA LYS A 308 -36.38 0.01 -7.09
C LYS A 308 -35.60 0.23 -8.39
N VAL A 309 -34.28 0.04 -8.33
CA VAL A 309 -33.42 -0.01 -9.52
C VAL A 309 -33.26 -1.45 -9.97
N MET A 310 -33.49 -1.73 -11.25
CA MET A 310 -33.39 -3.07 -11.82
C MET A 310 -32.30 -3.12 -12.90
N LEU A 311 -31.28 -3.93 -12.66
CA LEU A 311 -30.18 -4.20 -13.57
C LEU A 311 -30.38 -5.55 -14.27
N ARG A 312 -29.93 -5.62 -15.53
CA ARG A 312 -30.09 -6.81 -16.38
C ARG A 312 -28.78 -7.13 -17.07
N PHE A 313 -28.33 -8.36 -16.91
CA PHE A 313 -27.10 -8.89 -17.48
C PHE A 313 -27.46 -10.11 -18.31
N TRP A 314 -27.03 -10.17 -19.56
CA TRP A 314 -27.39 -11.27 -20.46
C TRP A 314 -26.17 -12.05 -20.93
N LEU A 315 -26.37 -13.35 -21.07
CA LEU A 315 -25.49 -14.28 -21.77
C LEU A 315 -26.19 -14.63 -23.09
N ASP A 316 -25.56 -14.36 -24.24
CA ASP A 316 -26.07 -14.82 -25.54
C ASP A 316 -25.80 -16.32 -25.65
N ILE A 317 -26.87 -17.11 -25.70
CA ILE A 317 -26.79 -18.57 -25.76
C ILE A 317 -26.46 -19.03 -27.18
N THR A 318 -26.79 -18.23 -28.20
CA THR A 318 -26.58 -18.60 -29.60
C THR A 318 -25.10 -18.61 -29.99
N GLU A 319 -24.25 -17.96 -29.19
CA GLU A 319 -22.80 -17.90 -29.37
C GLU A 319 -22.04 -19.01 -28.61
N ILE A 320 -22.75 -19.83 -27.82
CA ILE A 320 -22.13 -20.88 -26.99
C ILE A 320 -21.86 -22.14 -27.82
N ASP A 321 -20.61 -22.62 -27.78
CA ASP A 321 -20.23 -23.88 -28.43
C ASP A 321 -20.90 -25.08 -27.74
N GLU A 322 -21.28 -26.10 -28.54
CA GLU A 322 -21.86 -27.33 -28.00
C GLU A 322 -20.92 -28.05 -27.01
N THR A 323 -19.59 -27.88 -27.14
CA THR A 323 -18.62 -28.43 -26.18
C THR A 323 -18.75 -27.83 -24.79
N ASP A 324 -19.32 -26.63 -24.69
CA ASP A 324 -19.51 -25.90 -23.44
C ASP A 324 -20.94 -26.10 -22.89
N PHE A 325 -21.75 -27.00 -23.45
CA PHE A 325 -23.04 -27.38 -22.88
C PHE A 325 -22.86 -28.12 -21.54
N GLY A 326 -23.76 -27.85 -20.60
CA GLY A 326 -23.69 -28.44 -19.26
C GLY A 326 -24.14 -27.48 -18.17
N ASN A 327 -23.61 -27.69 -16.95
CA ASN A 327 -23.90 -26.86 -15.79
C ASN A 327 -22.94 -25.66 -15.77
N TRP A 328 -23.45 -24.46 -15.96
CA TRP A 328 -22.70 -23.22 -15.86
C TRP A 328 -22.87 -22.63 -14.46
N THR A 329 -21.84 -21.94 -13.97
CA THR A 329 -21.90 -21.19 -12.71
C THR A 329 -22.06 -19.71 -13.00
N VAL A 330 -22.91 -19.04 -12.21
CA VAL A 330 -23.16 -17.60 -12.31
C VAL A 330 -22.85 -16.99 -10.95
N ARG A 331 -21.91 -16.05 -10.90
CA ARG A 331 -21.58 -15.29 -9.69
C ARG A 331 -21.95 -13.83 -9.86
N THR A 332 -22.58 -13.26 -8.85
CA THR A 332 -22.95 -11.84 -8.86
C THR A 332 -22.32 -11.13 -7.68
N PHE A 333 -21.79 -9.94 -7.95
CA PHE A 333 -21.07 -9.12 -7.00
C PHE A 333 -21.72 -7.74 -6.92
N LEU A 334 -21.73 -7.16 -5.72
CA LEU A 334 -22.03 -5.76 -5.48
C LEU A 334 -20.79 -5.15 -4.84
N ASP A 335 -20.24 -4.12 -5.48
CA ASP A 335 -19.02 -3.42 -5.06
C ASP A 335 -17.86 -4.38 -4.79
N GLY A 336 -17.68 -5.40 -5.63
CA GLY A 336 -16.62 -6.41 -5.46
C GLY A 336 -16.92 -7.49 -4.40
N GLU A 337 -17.98 -7.37 -3.60
CA GLU A 337 -18.42 -8.41 -2.67
C GLU A 337 -19.39 -9.37 -3.35
N MET A 338 -19.18 -10.67 -3.18
CA MET A 338 -20.09 -11.68 -3.76
C MET A 338 -21.41 -11.72 -2.99
N ILE A 339 -22.51 -11.42 -3.68
CA ILE A 339 -23.87 -11.42 -3.10
C ILE A 339 -24.68 -12.66 -3.49
N LYS A 340 -24.30 -13.36 -4.56
CA LYS A 340 -24.96 -14.61 -5.00
C LYS A 340 -24.03 -15.49 -5.82
N GLU A 341 -24.16 -16.79 -5.63
CA GLU A 341 -23.71 -17.82 -6.56
C GLU A 341 -24.92 -18.68 -6.94
N ASP A 342 -25.06 -19.00 -8.22
CA ASP A 342 -26.14 -19.82 -8.77
C ASP A 342 -25.63 -20.64 -9.96
N SER A 343 -26.50 -21.49 -10.51
CA SER A 343 -26.19 -22.32 -11.67
C SER A 343 -27.32 -22.35 -12.69
N ILE A 344 -26.95 -22.48 -13.95
CA ILE A 344 -27.87 -22.72 -15.06
C ILE A 344 -27.42 -23.94 -15.87
N ILE A 345 -28.36 -24.57 -16.58
CA ILE A 345 -28.05 -25.69 -17.48
C ILE A 345 -28.26 -25.21 -18.91
N ILE A 346 -27.26 -25.34 -19.76
CA ILE A 346 -27.36 -25.06 -21.20
C ILE A 346 -27.24 -26.38 -21.96
N SER A 347 -28.18 -26.64 -22.86
CA SER A 347 -28.26 -27.92 -23.60
C SER A 347 -28.79 -27.73 -25.02
N GLY A 348 -28.43 -28.62 -25.95
CA GLY A 348 -29.04 -28.71 -27.27
C GLY A 348 -30.12 -29.79 -27.35
N ASN A 349 -30.96 -29.78 -28.40
CA ASN A 349 -31.93 -30.84 -28.67
C ASN A 349 -31.29 -32.21 -28.95
N SER A 350 -29.97 -32.26 -29.19
CA SER A 350 -29.18 -33.48 -29.37
C SER A 350 -28.95 -34.28 -28.08
N MET A 351 -29.21 -33.72 -26.89
CA MET A 351 -29.17 -34.48 -25.62
C MET A 351 -30.53 -35.10 -25.28
N ASN A 352 -30.83 -36.22 -25.95
CA ASN A 352 -31.75 -37.20 -25.38
C ASN A 352 -31.11 -37.83 -24.12
N LYS A 353 -31.72 -37.56 -22.97
CA LYS A 353 -31.54 -38.18 -21.64
C LYS A 353 -30.28 -37.76 -20.87
N ILE A 354 -30.43 -36.74 -20.03
CA ILE A 354 -29.81 -36.76 -18.71
C ILE A 354 -30.80 -37.47 -17.77
N ASP A 355 -30.38 -38.63 -17.27
CA ASP A 355 -31.11 -39.48 -16.33
C ASP A 355 -31.27 -38.70 -15.00
N THR A 356 -32.43 -38.10 -14.77
CA THR A 356 -32.81 -37.60 -13.45
C THR A 356 -33.10 -38.79 -12.54
N LYS A 357 -32.06 -39.30 -11.89
CA LYS A 357 -32.19 -40.10 -10.67
C LYS A 357 -31.77 -39.26 -9.47
N CYS A 358 -32.77 -38.68 -8.81
CA CYS A 358 -32.75 -38.50 -7.36
C CYS A 358 -32.95 -39.84 -6.67
#